data_AF-A0A1M3MUW9-F1
#
_entry.id   AF-A0A1M3MUW9-F1
#
_cell.length_a   1.000
_cell.length_b   1.000
_cell.length_c   1.000
_cell.angle_alpha   90.00
_cell.angle_beta   90.00
_cell.angle_gamma   90.00
#
_symmetry.space_group_name_H-M   'P 1'
#
loop_
_entity.id
_entity.type
_entity.pdbx_description
1 polymer ?
#
loop_
_entity_poly.entity_id
_entity_poly.type
_entity_poly.pdbx_seq_one_letter_code
_entity_poly.pdbx_strand_id
1 'polypeptide(L)'
;MSIAERQRLAVEASAIADHDLDRALESSVLERASADSFIENTLGTFALPYSLLPPVRVSERRVAIPLVTDSSRGGRLARAASIIEEAGGVTAESTGRAPSAERCAHTGWRGSRSGSWARSVHRSLRRRPLAWD
;
A
#
# COMPACT_ATOMS: atom_id res chain seq x y z
N MET A 1 -22.69 -11.65 9.23
CA MET A 1 -22.14 -10.31 9.45
C MET A 1 -22.11 -9.57 8.11
N SER A 2 -22.69 -8.38 8.05
CA SER A 2 -22.75 -7.51 6.88
C SER A 2 -21.41 -6.78 6.65
N ILE A 3 -21.30 -6.06 5.52
CA ILE A 3 -20.15 -5.17 5.27
C ILE A 3 -20.15 -4.01 6.29
N ALA A 4 -21.31 -3.41 6.55
CA ALA A 4 -21.44 -2.29 7.50
C ALA A 4 -21.04 -2.69 8.93
N GLU A 5 -21.44 -3.88 9.38
CA GLU A 5 -21.02 -4.41 10.70
C GLU A 5 -19.50 -4.60 10.77
N ARG A 6 -18.88 -5.09 9.69
CA ARG A 6 -17.41 -5.21 9.62
C ARG A 6 -16.70 -3.86 9.64
N GLN A 7 -17.24 -2.86 8.96
CA GLN A 7 -16.69 -1.52 8.94
C GLN A 7 -16.75 -0.88 10.33
N ARG A 8 -17.85 -1.03 11.06
CA ARG A 8 -17.94 -0.56 12.46
C ARG A 8 -16.92 -1.22 13.38
N LEU A 9 -16.79 -2.54 13.32
CA LEU A 9 -15.79 -3.27 14.09
C LEU A 9 -14.36 -2.86 13.73
N ALA A 10 -14.12 -2.49 12.46
CA ALA A 10 -12.84 -1.97 12.01
C ALA A 10 -12.50 -0.60 12.60
N VAL A 11 -13.48 0.32 12.69
CA VAL A 11 -13.31 1.59 13.43
C VAL A 11 -12.94 1.27 14.87
N GLU A 12 -13.76 0.48 15.57
CA GLU A 12 -13.60 0.20 17.00
C GLU A 12 -12.24 -0.46 17.31
N ALA A 13 -11.76 -1.32 16.41
CA ALA A 13 -10.49 -2.02 16.55
C ALA A 13 -9.26 -1.21 16.08
N SER A 14 -9.46 -0.02 15.52
CA SER A 14 -8.40 0.83 15.00
C SER A 14 -8.38 2.20 15.67
N ALA A 15 -7.29 2.95 15.52
CA ALA A 15 -7.22 4.35 15.92
C ALA A 15 -7.69 5.29 14.80
N ILE A 16 -8.40 4.78 13.80
CA ILE A 16 -8.86 5.56 12.64
C ILE A 16 -10.11 6.32 13.07
N ALA A 17 -10.11 7.64 12.91
CA ALA A 17 -11.30 8.45 13.13
C ALA A 17 -12.39 8.05 12.11
N ASP A 18 -13.66 8.03 12.52
CA ASP A 18 -14.80 7.64 11.66
C ASP A 18 -14.75 8.25 10.26
N HIS A 19 -14.46 9.56 10.18
CA HIS A 19 -14.36 10.31 8.93
C HIS A 19 -13.22 9.82 8.01
N ASP A 20 -12.09 9.41 8.57
CA ASP A 20 -10.97 8.89 7.77
C ASP A 20 -11.24 7.48 7.26
N LEU A 21 -12.05 6.69 7.98
CA LEU A 21 -12.46 5.38 7.50
C LEU A 21 -13.46 5.49 6.35
N ASP A 22 -14.48 6.35 6.46
CA ASP A 22 -15.45 6.56 5.38
C ASP A 22 -14.76 6.97 4.09
N ARG A 23 -13.84 7.95 4.17
CA ARG A 23 -13.01 8.37 3.03
C ARG A 23 -12.10 7.25 2.51
N ALA A 24 -11.55 6.42 3.37
CA ALA A 24 -10.70 5.28 2.97
C ALA A 24 -11.49 4.13 2.34
N LEU A 25 -12.81 4.07 2.57
CA LEU A 25 -13.70 3.04 2.05
C LEU A 25 -14.50 3.48 0.83
N GLU A 26 -14.43 4.75 0.45
CA GLU A 26 -14.92 5.23 -0.85
C GLU A 26 -14.19 4.52 -2.00
N SER A 27 -14.95 4.18 -3.05
CA SER A 27 -14.51 3.30 -4.14
C SER A 27 -13.37 3.86 -5.01
N SER A 28 -12.87 5.06 -4.74
CA SER A 28 -11.77 5.70 -5.48
C SER A 28 -10.88 6.58 -4.59
N VAL A 29 -10.26 6.00 -3.56
CA VAL A 29 -9.31 6.73 -2.68
C VAL A 29 -8.15 7.37 -3.45
N LEU A 30 -7.76 6.80 -4.61
CA LEU A 30 -6.71 7.34 -5.47
C LEU A 30 -7.28 8.00 -6.73
N GLU A 31 -7.16 9.32 -6.80
CA GLU A 31 -7.54 10.09 -7.98
C GLU A 31 -6.61 9.80 -9.17
N ARG A 32 -7.16 9.87 -10.39
CA ARG A 32 -6.40 9.64 -11.63
C ARG A 32 -5.21 10.60 -11.77
N ALA A 33 -5.37 11.86 -11.37
CA ALA A 33 -4.29 12.85 -11.41
C ALA A 33 -3.15 12.47 -10.45
N SER A 34 -3.47 11.94 -9.27
CA SER A 34 -2.45 11.43 -8.34
C SER A 34 -1.76 10.18 -8.91
N ALA A 35 -2.53 9.26 -9.49
CA ALA A 35 -1.97 8.06 -10.12
C ALA A 35 -1.03 8.39 -11.28
N ASP A 36 -1.38 9.39 -12.11
CA ASP A 36 -0.54 9.88 -13.22
C ASP A 36 0.80 10.44 -12.75
N SER A 37 0.85 11.00 -11.53
CA SER A 37 2.09 11.50 -10.93
C SER A 37 3.02 10.40 -10.38
N PHE A 38 2.51 9.18 -10.16
CA PHE A 38 3.27 8.11 -9.53
C PHE A 38 4.10 7.31 -10.54
N ILE A 39 3.56 7.09 -11.74
CA ILE A 39 4.18 6.27 -12.77
C ILE A 39 3.92 6.84 -14.17
N GLU A 40 4.82 6.55 -15.11
CA GLU A 40 4.65 6.94 -16.51
C GLU A 40 3.56 6.11 -17.22
N ASN A 41 2.95 6.69 -18.26
CA ASN A 41 1.95 6.03 -19.11
C ASN A 41 0.70 5.53 -18.34
N THR A 42 0.27 6.26 -17.33
CA THR A 42 -0.93 5.92 -16.55
C THR A 42 -2.20 6.02 -17.41
N LEU A 43 -2.89 4.89 -17.59
CA LEU A 43 -4.17 4.84 -18.31
C LEU A 43 -5.40 4.92 -17.39
N GLY A 44 -5.19 4.79 -16.08
CA GLY A 44 -6.25 4.80 -15.06
C GLY A 44 -5.78 4.17 -13.75
N THR A 45 -6.73 3.86 -12.87
CA THR A 45 -6.51 3.17 -11.60
C THR A 45 -7.17 1.80 -11.63
N PHE A 46 -6.64 0.86 -10.85
CA PHE A 46 -7.18 -0.50 -10.71
C PHE A 46 -7.47 -0.78 -9.24
N ALA A 47 -8.68 -1.24 -8.93
CA ALA A 47 -9.10 -1.51 -7.57
C ALA A 47 -8.89 -2.98 -7.21
N LEU A 48 -8.40 -3.23 -6.00
CA LEU A 48 -8.30 -4.56 -5.40
C LEU A 48 -9.14 -4.60 -4.12
N PRO A 49 -9.67 -5.78 -3.75
CA PRO A 49 -10.34 -5.96 -2.47
C PRO A 49 -9.45 -5.52 -1.30
N TYR A 50 -9.96 -4.59 -0.49
CA TYR A 50 -9.37 -4.19 0.78
C TYR A 50 -10.09 -4.91 1.92
N SER A 51 -9.31 -5.46 2.86
CA SER A 51 -9.83 -6.21 4.00
C SER A 51 -8.99 -5.95 5.24
N LEU A 52 -9.55 -6.30 6.40
CA LEU A 52 -8.84 -6.29 7.67
C LEU A 52 -8.83 -7.70 8.23
N LEU A 53 -7.66 -8.17 8.66
CA LEU A 53 -7.53 -9.40 9.42
C LEU A 53 -7.95 -9.17 10.87
N PRO A 54 -8.43 -10.21 11.58
CA PRO A 54 -8.66 -10.13 13.01
C PRO A 54 -7.42 -9.57 13.74
N PRO A 55 -7.60 -8.73 14.77
CA PRO A 55 -6.48 -8.18 15.51
C PRO A 55 -5.63 -9.28 16.14
N VAL A 56 -4.31 -9.13 16.05
CA VAL A 56 -3.33 -10.03 16.67
C VAL A 56 -2.46 -9.24 17.63
N ARG A 57 -2.11 -9.85 18.76
CA ARG A 57 -1.17 -9.30 19.73
C ARG A 57 0.26 -9.44 19.21
N VAL A 58 0.93 -8.31 19.08
CA VAL A 58 2.36 -8.20 18.76
C VAL A 58 3.03 -7.53 19.95
N SER A 59 3.82 -8.32 20.69
CA SER A 59 4.36 -7.96 22.00
C SER A 59 3.22 -7.48 22.94
N GLU A 60 3.20 -6.19 23.30
CA GLU A 60 2.17 -5.64 24.20
C GLU A 60 0.99 -4.96 23.50
N ARG A 61 0.95 -4.98 22.16
CA ARG A 61 -0.06 -4.23 21.39
C ARG A 61 -0.92 -5.16 20.55
N ARG A 62 -2.24 -5.03 20.64
CA ARG A 62 -3.15 -5.65 19.66
C ARG A 62 -3.24 -4.75 18.44
N VAL A 63 -2.99 -5.32 17.26
CA VAL A 63 -2.98 -4.57 16.00
C VAL A 63 -3.92 -5.22 15.00
N ALA A 64 -4.78 -4.42 14.38
CA ALA A 64 -5.53 -4.82 13.19
C ALA A 64 -4.61 -4.74 11.97
N ILE A 65 -4.69 -5.72 11.07
CA ILE A 65 -3.76 -5.83 9.93
C ILE A 65 -4.55 -5.58 8.63
N PRO A 66 -4.29 -4.47 7.91
CA PRO A 66 -4.88 -4.24 6.59
C PRO A 66 -4.28 -5.20 5.56
N LEU A 67 -5.13 -5.72 4.68
CA LEU A 67 -4.77 -6.67 3.63
C LEU A 67 -5.45 -6.31 2.32
N VAL A 68 -4.64 -6.14 1.27
CA VAL A 68 -5.07 -6.02 -0.12
C VAL A 68 -4.62 -7.25 -0.88
N THR A 69 -5.55 -8.03 -1.42
CA THR A 69 -5.22 -9.24 -2.20
C THR A 69 -6.29 -9.51 -3.24
N ASP A 70 -5.86 -10.02 -4.39
CA ASP A 70 -6.69 -10.51 -5.50
C ASP A 70 -7.14 -11.97 -5.34
N SER A 71 -6.74 -12.63 -4.25
CA SER A 71 -6.84 -14.09 -4.10
C SER A 71 -7.62 -14.51 -2.86
N SER A 72 -8.11 -15.75 -2.86
CA SER A 72 -8.80 -16.37 -1.71
C SER A 72 -7.93 -16.54 -0.46
N ARG A 73 -6.63 -16.21 -0.53
CA ARG A 73 -5.68 -16.29 0.59
C ARG A 73 -6.10 -15.43 1.78
N GLY A 74 -6.90 -14.38 1.58
CA GLY A 74 -7.42 -13.56 2.68
C GLY A 74 -8.10 -14.36 3.79
N GLY A 75 -8.90 -15.38 3.45
CA GLY A 75 -9.53 -16.25 4.45
C GLY A 75 -8.54 -17.11 5.22
N ARG A 76 -7.49 -17.61 4.56
CA ARG A 76 -6.42 -18.40 5.21
C ARG A 76 -5.59 -17.55 6.17
N LEU A 77 -5.25 -16.33 5.76
CA LEU A 77 -4.53 -15.38 6.62
C LEU A 77 -5.37 -14.95 7.81
N ALA A 78 -6.69 -14.74 7.61
CA ALA A 78 -7.60 -14.45 8.72
C ALA A 78 -7.65 -15.61 9.72
N ARG A 79 -7.72 -16.85 9.26
CA ARG A 79 -7.70 -18.01 10.16
C ARG A 79 -6.37 -18.13 10.92
N ALA A 80 -5.24 -17.91 10.23
CA ALA A 80 -3.92 -17.93 10.86
C ALA A 80 -3.80 -16.84 11.94
N ALA A 81 -4.29 -15.63 11.67
CA ALA A 81 -4.33 -14.54 12.63
C ALA A 81 -5.10 -14.92 13.91
N SER A 82 -6.28 -15.52 13.77
CA SER A 82 -7.04 -16.01 14.94
C SER A 82 -6.28 -17.06 15.75
N ILE A 83 -5.62 -18.02 15.09
CA ILE A 83 -4.83 -19.06 15.78
C ILE A 83 -3.67 -18.43 16.56
N ILE A 84 -2.99 -17.46 15.96
CA ILE A 84 -1.86 -16.76 16.63
C ILE A 84 -2.36 -15.99 17.85
N GLU A 85 -3.49 -15.29 17.71
CA GLU A 85 -4.08 -14.56 18.83
C GLU A 85 -4.51 -15.50 19.97
N GLU A 86 -5.16 -16.62 19.64
CA GLU A 86 -5.52 -17.69 20.59
C GLU A 86 -4.29 -18.28 21.30
N ALA A 87 -3.14 -18.30 20.62
CA ALA A 87 -1.87 -18.78 21.17
C ALA A 87 -1.11 -17.73 22.02
N GLY A 88 -1.67 -16.54 22.23
CA GLY A 88 -1.06 -15.48 23.04
C GLY A 88 -0.29 -14.43 22.24
N GLY A 89 -0.34 -14.47 20.90
CA GLY A 89 0.29 -13.50 20.02
C GLY A 89 1.70 -13.87 19.58
N VAL A 90 2.44 -12.86 19.11
CA VAL A 90 3.83 -12.97 18.65
C VAL A 90 4.70 -11.92 19.31
N THR A 91 5.96 -12.23 19.57
CA THR A 91 6.98 -11.25 19.97
C THR A 91 7.81 -10.87 18.75
N ALA A 92 8.03 -9.56 18.55
CA ALA A 92 8.82 -9.05 17.44
C ALA A 92 9.96 -8.14 17.93
N GLU A 93 11.14 -8.32 17.33
CA GLU A 93 12.34 -7.52 17.56
C GLU A 93 12.91 -7.03 16.22
N SER A 94 13.59 -5.88 16.22
CA SER A 94 14.26 -5.35 15.03
C SER A 94 15.72 -5.07 15.35
N THR A 95 16.64 -5.56 14.51
CA THR A 95 18.09 -5.31 14.63
C THR A 95 18.48 -3.86 14.32
N GLY A 96 17.50 -3.00 13.99
CA GLY A 96 17.73 -1.65 13.47
C GLY A 96 18.06 -1.68 11.98
N ARG A 97 17.54 -0.70 11.22
CA ARG A 97 17.85 -0.53 9.80
C ARG A 97 18.42 0.87 9.59
N ALA A 98 19.74 0.98 9.44
CA ALA A 98 20.33 2.11 8.74
C ALA A 98 20.19 1.85 7.23
N PRO A 99 19.68 2.79 6.42
CA PRO A 99 19.74 2.64 4.98
C PRO A 99 21.22 2.53 4.56
N SER A 100 21.59 1.43 3.89
CA SER A 100 22.94 1.29 3.33
C SER A 100 23.08 2.27 2.16
N ALA A 101 23.78 3.39 2.39
CA ALA A 101 24.00 4.43 1.37
C ALA A 101 24.62 3.89 0.07
N GLU A 102 25.40 2.81 0.15
CA GLU A 102 26.09 2.19 -0.99
C GLU A 102 25.16 1.51 -2.01
N ARG A 103 23.87 1.29 -1.70
CA ARG A 103 22.87 0.77 -2.66
C ARG A 103 22.01 1.83 -3.34
N CYS A 104 22.13 3.10 -2.96
CA CYS A 104 21.42 4.21 -3.61
C CYS A 104 22.22 4.85 -4.76
N ALA A 105 23.45 4.41 -5.04
CA ALA A 105 24.29 5.02 -6.06
C ALA A 105 23.98 4.55 -7.50
N HIS A 106 23.06 3.60 -7.70
CA HIS A 106 22.74 3.03 -9.03
C HIS A 106 21.45 3.60 -9.63
N THR A 107 20.60 4.22 -8.81
CA THR A 107 19.60 5.18 -9.28
C THR A 107 20.24 6.54 -9.07
N GLY A 108 20.42 7.34 -10.13
CA GLY A 108 21.09 8.65 -10.07
C GLY A 108 20.33 9.72 -9.28
N TRP A 109 19.69 9.36 -8.16
CA TRP A 109 18.92 10.24 -7.31
C TRP A 109 19.85 10.98 -6.36
N ARG A 110 20.51 12.02 -6.90
CA ARG A 110 21.13 13.08 -6.12
C ARG A 110 20.07 14.16 -5.95
N GLY A 111 19.38 14.17 -4.80
CA GLY A 111 18.42 15.21 -4.46
C GLY A 111 19.07 16.59 -4.58
N SER A 112 18.68 17.34 -5.61
CA SER A 112 19.08 18.73 -5.83
C SER A 112 17.82 19.58 -5.74
N ARG A 113 17.74 20.39 -4.69
CA ARG A 113 16.74 21.46 -4.52
C ARG A 113 17.06 22.59 -5.50
N SER A 114 16.68 22.44 -6.76
CA SER A 114 16.53 23.57 -7.70
C SER A 114 15.98 23.04 -9.02
N GLY A 115 14.83 23.60 -9.44
CA GLY A 115 14.16 23.20 -10.66
C GLY A 115 14.94 23.54 -11.93
N SER A 116 14.93 22.62 -12.89
CA SER A 116 14.96 22.89 -14.35
C SER A 116 14.89 21.57 -15.15
N TRP A 117 13.89 20.72 -14.91
CA TRP A 117 13.78 19.41 -15.59
C TRP A 117 13.03 19.50 -16.94
N ALA A 118 13.38 20.48 -17.78
CA ALA A 118 12.73 20.68 -19.07
C ALA A 118 13.67 20.73 -20.28
N ARG A 119 14.99 20.54 -20.12
CA ARG A 119 15.91 20.59 -21.26
C ARG A 119 17.02 19.56 -21.10
N SER A 120 16.81 18.35 -21.61
CA SER A 120 17.84 17.51 -22.26
C SER A 120 17.42 16.04 -22.42
N VAL A 121 16.24 15.75 -22.96
CA VAL A 121 15.99 14.43 -23.59
C VAL A 121 15.37 14.67 -24.96
N HIS A 122 16.12 15.33 -25.83
CA HIS A 122 15.73 15.57 -27.21
C HIS A 122 16.79 15.09 -28.19
N ARG A 123 17.41 13.91 -27.96
CA ARG A 123 18.35 13.37 -28.96
C ARG A 123 18.75 11.89 -28.85
N SER A 124 17.84 10.93 -28.69
CA SER A 124 18.21 9.52 -28.99
C SER A 124 17.09 8.48 -29.14
N LEU A 125 15.81 8.85 -29.20
CA LEU A 125 14.75 7.88 -29.50
C LEU A 125 14.10 8.17 -30.86
N ARG A 126 14.85 7.94 -31.94
CA ARG A 126 14.21 7.52 -33.20
C ARG A 126 13.90 6.03 -33.06
N ARG A 127 12.66 5.69 -32.68
CA ARG A 127 12.13 4.33 -32.84
C ARG A 127 10.87 4.37 -33.70
N ARG A 128 10.80 3.37 -34.57
CA ARG A 128 9.87 3.10 -35.67
C ARG A 128 8.40 3.19 -35.21
N PRO A 129 7.46 3.56 -36.10
CA PRO A 129 6.04 3.53 -35.78
C PRO A 129 5.62 2.09 -35.42
N LEU A 130 5.02 1.92 -34.25
CA LEU A 130 4.25 0.74 -33.89
C LEU A 130 2.93 0.83 -34.66
N ALA A 131 2.78 0.00 -35.69
CA ALA A 131 1.50 -0.24 -36.34
C ALA A 131 0.65 -1.11 -35.40
N TRP A 132 -0.58 -0.67 -35.15
CA TRP A 132 -1.64 -1.51 -34.60
C TRP A 132 -2.53 -1.89 -35.78
N ASP A 133 -2.53 -3.16 -36.16
CA ASP A 133 -3.54 -3.76 -37.05
C ASP A 133 -4.75 -4.19 -36.22
#